data_AF-A0A2K2UBR1-F1
#
_entry.id   AF-A0A2K2UBR1-F1
#
_cell.length_a   1.000
_cell.length_b   1.000
_cell.length_c   1.000
_cell.angle_alpha   90.00
_cell.angle_beta   90.00
_cell.angle_gamma   90.00
#
_symmetry.space_group_name_H-M   'P 1'
#
loop_
_entity.id
_entity.type
_entity.pdbx_description
1 polymer ?
#
loop_
_entity_poly.entity_id
_entity_poly.type
_entity_poly.pdbx_seq_one_letter_code
_entity_poly.pdbx_strand_id
1 'polypeptide(L)'
;MSNLSLNLLQERELARLLDYEHATCSVGGELVYRCAFPYRPDDDLQRELIENGALAAKQDDKRGVVVTITSDGRSYFPELRRAEAERLREQRRDARLVALSALFAAACTVAGFLLGRFVA
;
A
#
# COMPACT_ATOMS: atom_id res chain seq x y z
N MET A 1 -7.75 6.26 7.83
CA MET A 1 -6.51 5.51 8.05
C MET A 1 -6.95 4.14 8.51
N SER A 2 -6.95 3.18 7.59
CA SER A 2 -7.23 1.79 7.93
C SER A 2 -6.06 1.28 8.78
N ASN A 3 -6.32 0.93 10.04
CA ASN A 3 -5.31 0.34 10.94
C ASN A 3 -5.16 -1.18 10.70
N LEU A 4 -5.33 -1.61 9.46
CA LEU A 4 -5.24 -3.03 9.10
C LEU A 4 -3.77 -3.43 9.04
N SER A 5 -3.38 -4.39 9.87
CA SER A 5 -2.07 -5.03 9.83
C SER A 5 -2.22 -6.46 9.34
N LEU A 6 -2.14 -6.65 8.03
CA LEU A 6 -2.31 -7.96 7.40
C LEU A 6 -0.96 -8.67 7.20
N ASN A 7 -0.98 -9.99 7.26
CA ASN A 7 0.16 -10.81 6.86
C ASN A 7 0.17 -11.03 5.33
N LEU A 8 1.28 -11.52 4.78
CA LEU A 8 1.44 -11.70 3.32
C LEU A 8 0.34 -12.59 2.68
N LEU A 9 -0.12 -13.63 3.39
CA LEU A 9 -1.16 -14.54 2.88
C LEU A 9 -2.53 -13.86 2.86
N GLN A 10 -2.85 -13.11 3.92
CA GLN A 10 -4.06 -12.30 4.05
C GLN A 10 -4.10 -11.19 3.00
N GLU A 11 -2.98 -10.50 2.78
CA GLU A 11 -2.84 -9.51 1.71
C GLU A 11 -3.11 -10.15 0.34
N ARG A 12 -2.50 -11.31 0.06
CA ARG A 12 -2.69 -12.01 -1.22
C ARG A 12 -4.15 -12.43 -1.42
N GLU A 13 -4.81 -12.90 -0.38
CA GLU A 13 -6.24 -13.26 -0.45
C GLU A 13 -7.11 -12.02 -0.67
N LEU A 14 -6.88 -10.95 0.08
CA LEU A 14 -7.61 -9.69 -0.07
C LEU A 14 -7.42 -9.10 -1.48
N ALA A 15 -6.20 -9.16 -2.02
CA ALA A 15 -5.91 -8.75 -3.40
C ALA A 15 -6.72 -9.58 -4.40
N ARG A 16 -6.74 -10.90 -4.25
CA ARG A 16 -7.53 -11.80 -5.12
C ARG A 16 -9.01 -11.47 -5.09
N LEU A 17 -9.57 -11.19 -3.91
CA LEU A 17 -10.99 -10.84 -3.75
C LEU A 17 -11.31 -9.49 -4.39
N LEU A 18 -10.43 -8.50 -4.23
CA LEU A 18 -10.55 -7.19 -4.89
C LEU A 18 -10.45 -7.31 -6.40
N ASP A 19 -9.50 -8.09 -6.92
CA ASP A 19 -9.33 -8.32 -8.36
C ASP A 19 -10.56 -9.00 -8.95
N TYR A 20 -11.10 -10.01 -8.26
CA TYR A 20 -12.34 -10.67 -8.65
C TYR A 20 -13.51 -9.68 -8.71
N GLU A 21 -13.62 -8.82 -7.70
CA GLU A 21 -14.65 -7.79 -7.67
C GLU A 21 -14.48 -6.79 -8.81
N HIS A 22 -13.27 -6.30 -9.06
CA HIS A 22 -13.01 -5.39 -10.17
C HIS A 22 -13.31 -6.06 -11.52
N ALA A 23 -12.96 -7.32 -11.72
CA ALA A 23 -13.21 -8.02 -12.97
C ALA A 23 -14.71 -8.29 -13.23
N THR A 24 -15.47 -8.58 -12.16
CA THR A 24 -16.85 -9.09 -12.29
C THR A 24 -17.91 -8.01 -12.03
N CYS A 25 -17.59 -7.04 -11.18
CA CYS A 25 -18.51 -6.06 -10.63
C CYS A 25 -18.26 -4.64 -11.20
N SER A 26 -17.34 -4.46 -12.17
CA SER A 26 -17.08 -3.16 -12.83
C SER A 26 -17.50 -3.11 -14.30
N VAL A 27 -17.95 -1.93 -14.75
CA VAL A 27 -18.25 -1.63 -16.15
C VAL A 27 -17.60 -0.30 -16.49
N GLY A 28 -16.76 -0.26 -17.53
CA GLY A 28 -16.07 0.98 -17.93
C GLY A 28 -15.07 1.51 -16.90
N GLY A 29 -14.61 0.68 -15.96
CA GLY A 29 -13.71 1.09 -14.87
C GLY A 29 -14.43 1.64 -13.63
N GLU A 30 -15.75 1.76 -13.65
CA GLU A 30 -16.56 2.12 -12.49
C GLU A 30 -17.17 0.88 -11.84
N LEU A 31 -17.13 0.82 -10.51
CA LEU A 31 -17.71 -0.28 -9.74
C LEU A 31 -19.24 -0.09 -9.68
N VAL A 32 -19.99 -0.98 -10.32
CA VAL A 32 -21.45 -0.87 -10.46
C VAL A 32 -22.17 -1.47 -9.25
N TYR A 33 -21.68 -2.59 -8.73
CA TYR A 33 -22.21 -3.25 -7.54
C TYR A 33 -21.09 -3.83 -6.69
N ARG A 34 -21.40 -4.14 -5.42
CA ARG A 34 -20.45 -4.79 -4.51
C ARG A 34 -20.66 -6.28 -4.55
N CYS A 35 -19.56 -7.02 -4.67
CA CYS A 35 -19.58 -8.46 -4.69
C CYS A 35 -19.81 -8.98 -3.25
N ALA A 36 -20.64 -10.03 -3.12
CA ALA A 36 -20.87 -10.76 -1.88
C ALA A 36 -20.37 -12.21 -2.05
N PHE A 37 -19.46 -12.61 -1.19
CA PHE A 37 -18.76 -13.89 -1.23
C PHE A 37 -19.44 -14.90 -0.30
N PRO A 38 -19.36 -16.21 -0.60
CA PRO A 38 -19.88 -17.23 0.30
C PRO A 38 -19.08 -17.26 1.61
N TYR A 39 -19.77 -17.37 2.74
CA TYR A 39 -19.14 -17.61 4.03
C TYR A 39 -18.64 -19.05 4.13
N ARG A 40 -17.37 -19.22 4.48
CA ARG A 40 -16.67 -20.50 4.60
C ARG A 40 -16.01 -20.56 5.97
N PRO A 41 -16.66 -21.18 6.98
CA PRO A 41 -16.12 -21.21 8.34
C PRO A 41 -14.83 -22.04 8.46
N ASP A 42 -14.61 -22.99 7.54
CA ASP A 42 -13.42 -23.84 7.49
C ASP A 42 -12.21 -23.15 6.84
N ASP A 43 -12.39 -21.96 6.26
CA ASP A 43 -11.33 -21.19 5.63
C ASP A 43 -10.71 -20.22 6.66
N ASP A 44 -9.57 -20.63 7.22
CA ASP A 44 -8.86 -19.85 8.25
C ASP A 44 -8.51 -18.43 7.76
N LEU A 45 -8.15 -18.26 6.47
CA LEU A 45 -7.82 -16.94 5.92
C LEU A 45 -9.04 -16.02 5.88
N GLN A 46 -10.21 -16.56 5.53
CA GLN A 46 -11.44 -15.77 5.53
C GLN A 46 -11.80 -15.34 6.95
N ARG A 47 -11.66 -16.24 7.94
CA ARG A 47 -11.90 -15.93 9.35
C ARG A 47 -10.95 -14.84 9.85
N GLU A 48 -9.65 -14.98 9.61
CA GLU A 48 -8.64 -13.99 10.01
C GLU A 48 -8.87 -12.62 9.35
N LEU A 49 -9.28 -12.59 8.07
CA LEU A 49 -9.59 -11.33 7.38
C LEU A 49 -10.86 -10.65 7.95
N ILE A 50 -11.82 -11.43 8.44
CA ILE A 50 -13.00 -10.91 9.15
C ILE A 50 -12.59 -10.35 10.51
N GLU A 51 -11.78 -11.08 11.28
CA GLU A 51 -11.28 -10.66 12.60
C GLU A 51 -10.46 -9.37 12.51
N ASN A 52 -9.63 -9.24 11.47
CA ASN A 52 -8.87 -8.02 11.21
C ASN A 52 -9.74 -6.86 10.71
N GLY A 53 -11.00 -7.09 10.31
CA GLY A 53 -11.91 -6.06 9.81
C GLY A 53 -11.73 -5.70 8.32
N ALA A 54 -10.95 -6.46 7.57
CA ALA A 54 -10.84 -6.31 6.11
C ALA A 54 -12.08 -6.88 5.39
N LEU A 55 -12.71 -7.89 5.99
CA LEU A 55 -13.96 -8.50 5.54
C LEU A 55 -15.03 -8.37 6.62
N ALA A 56 -16.30 -8.41 6.22
CA ALA A 56 -17.44 -8.43 7.12
C ALA A 56 -18.44 -9.51 6.72
N ALA A 57 -18.75 -10.41 7.66
CA ALA A 57 -19.86 -11.35 7.53
C ALA A 57 -21.19 -10.64 7.80
N LYS A 58 -22.17 -10.83 6.91
CA LYS A 58 -23.51 -10.26 6.98
C LYS A 58 -24.54 -11.34 6.68
N GLN A 59 -25.68 -11.29 7.36
CA GLN A 59 -26.81 -12.13 7.02
C GLN A 59 -27.49 -11.57 5.76
N ASP A 60 -27.69 -12.40 4.75
CA ASP A 60 -28.46 -12.11 3.55
C ASP A 60 -29.71 -12.99 3.53
N ASP A 61 -30.86 -12.38 3.25
CA ASP A 61 -32.16 -13.05 3.30
C ASP A 61 -32.30 -14.18 2.28
N LYS A 62 -31.54 -14.14 1.18
CA LYS A 62 -31.64 -15.12 0.08
C LYS A 62 -30.53 -16.16 0.13
N ARG A 63 -29.36 -15.80 0.63
CA ARG A 63 -28.13 -16.61 0.52
C ARG A 63 -27.57 -17.07 1.87
N GLY A 64 -28.19 -16.68 2.98
CA GLY A 64 -27.65 -16.95 4.31
C GLY A 64 -26.49 -16.02 4.64
N VAL A 65 -25.50 -16.48 5.40
CA VAL A 65 -24.34 -15.64 5.74
C VAL A 65 -23.45 -15.44 4.52
N VAL A 66 -23.21 -14.19 4.16
CA VAL A 66 -22.30 -13.77 3.09
C VAL A 66 -21.20 -12.88 3.62
N VAL A 67 -20.07 -12.84 2.93
CA VAL A 67 -18.91 -12.04 3.30
C VAL A 67 -18.73 -10.92 2.28
N THR A 68 -18.48 -9.71 2.75
CA THR A 68 -18.27 -8.53 1.91
C THR A 68 -16.98 -7.82 2.29
N ILE A 69 -16.28 -7.24 1.31
CA ILE A 69 -15.08 -6.44 1.57
C ILE A 69 -15.50 -5.10 2.18
N THR A 70 -14.92 -4.77 3.33
CA THR A 70 -15.19 -3.52 4.06
C THR A 70 -14.62 -2.30 3.34
N SER A 71 -14.97 -1.09 3.80
CA SER A 71 -14.30 0.13 3.34
C SER A 71 -12.79 0.04 3.53
N ASP A 72 -12.39 -0.47 4.69
CA ASP A 72 -11.02 -0.48 5.15
C ASP A 72 -10.20 -1.49 4.33
N GLY A 73 -10.76 -2.67 4.07
CA GLY A 73 -10.15 -3.67 3.18
C GLY A 73 -9.96 -3.14 1.74
N ARG A 74 -10.88 -2.30 1.24
CA ARG A 74 -10.73 -1.67 -0.10
C ARG A 74 -9.68 -0.57 -0.12
N SER A 75 -9.57 0.22 0.94
CA SER A 75 -8.58 1.30 1.03
C SER A 75 -7.17 0.82 1.36
N TYR A 76 -7.02 -0.43 1.80
CA TYR A 76 -5.75 -1.00 2.26
C TYR A 76 -4.59 -0.80 1.27
N PHE A 77 -4.68 -1.36 0.05
CA PHE A 77 -3.60 -1.24 -0.95
C PHE A 77 -3.35 0.21 -1.42
N PRO A 78 -4.37 1.04 -1.69
CA PRO A 78 -4.16 2.46 -1.94
C PRO A 78 -3.41 3.19 -0.81
N GLU A 79 -3.74 2.92 0.45
CA GLU A 79 -3.06 3.52 1.60
C GLU A 79 -1.62 3.00 1.73
N LEU A 80 -1.40 1.69 1.54
CA LEU A 80 -0.05 1.10 1.55
C LEU A 80 0.86 1.74 0.50
N ARG A 81 0.38 1.87 -0.74
CA ARG A 81 1.14 2.53 -1.83
C ARG A 81 1.44 4.00 -1.55
N ARG A 82 0.51 4.72 -0.90
CA ARG A 82 0.75 6.13 -0.49
C ARG A 82 1.85 6.21 0.55
N ALA A 83 1.80 5.36 1.57
CA ALA A 83 2.82 5.31 2.63
C ALA A 83 4.21 4.96 2.06
N GLU A 84 4.29 4.00 1.14
CA GLU A 84 5.55 3.66 0.45
C GLU A 84 6.07 4.82 -0.40
N ALA A 85 5.19 5.51 -1.14
CA ALA A 85 5.57 6.66 -1.95
C ALA A 85 6.09 7.83 -1.10
N GLU A 86 5.52 8.05 0.09
CA GLU A 86 5.99 9.05 1.05
C GLU A 86 7.38 8.71 1.58
N ARG A 87 7.61 7.47 2.02
CA ARG A 87 8.94 6.99 2.44
C ARG A 87 9.99 7.17 1.34
N LEU A 88 9.63 6.84 0.11
CA LEU A 88 10.55 6.95 -1.03
C LEU A 88 10.83 8.42 -1.40
N ARG A 89 9.90 9.34 -1.17
CA ARG A 89 10.13 10.79 -1.30
C ARG A 89 11.09 11.31 -0.23
N GLU A 90 10.96 10.84 1.01
CA GLU A 90 11.87 11.18 2.11
C GLU A 90 13.29 10.69 1.81
N GLN A 91 13.45 9.41 1.43
CA GLN A 91 14.74 8.85 1.03
C GLN A 91 15.40 9.62 -0.13
N ARG A 92 14.61 10.05 -1.12
CA ARG A 92 15.11 10.88 -2.23
C ARG A 92 15.56 12.27 -1.77
N ARG A 93 14.91 12.87 -0.77
CA ARG A 93 15.35 14.15 -0.19
C ARG A 93 16.69 13.99 0.52
N ASP A 94 16.83 12.95 1.34
CA ASP A 94 18.07 12.67 2.07
C ASP A 94 19.23 12.40 1.11
N ALA A 95 19.01 11.57 0.08
CA ALA A 95 20.00 11.30 -0.95
C ALA A 95 20.45 12.57 -1.69
N ARG A 96 19.52 13.48 -2.00
CA ARG A 96 19.84 14.77 -2.63
C ARG A 96 20.68 15.67 -1.72
N LEU A 97 20.37 15.71 -0.43
CA LEU A 97 21.13 16.50 0.55
C LEU A 97 22.56 15.98 0.69
N VAL A 98 22.73 14.65 0.80
CA VAL A 98 24.05 14.00 0.86
C VAL A 98 24.85 14.23 -0.43
N ALA A 99 24.20 14.14 -1.60
CA ALA A 99 24.87 14.40 -2.87
C ALA A 99 25.32 15.87 -3.01
N LEU A 100 24.47 16.83 -2.62
CA LEU A 100 24.79 18.25 -2.64
C LEU A 100 25.94 18.60 -1.70
N SER A 101 25.95 18.05 -0.48
CA SER A 101 27.04 18.30 0.47
C SER A 101 28.37 17.71 -0.01
N ALA A 102 28.34 16.52 -0.62
CA ALA A 102 29.52 15.92 -1.23
C ALA A 102 30.08 16.76 -2.39
N LEU A 103 29.21 17.27 -3.29
CA LEU A 103 29.62 18.15 -4.39
C LEU A 103 30.20 19.47 -3.88
N PHE A 104 29.60 20.06 -2.85
CA PHE A 104 30.10 21.29 -2.24
C PHE A 104 31.48 21.07 -1.60
N ALA A 105 31.65 19.98 -0.85
CA ALA A 105 32.94 19.63 -0.26
C ALA A 105 34.03 19.43 -1.34
N ALA A 106 33.70 18.72 -2.44
CA ALA A 106 34.61 18.55 -3.57
C ALA A 106 34.96 19.89 -4.25
N ALA A 107 34.00 20.81 -4.37
CA ALA A 107 34.26 22.14 -4.91
C ALA A 107 35.20 22.94 -4.00
N CYS A 108 35.00 22.89 -2.67
CA CYS A 108 35.87 23.56 -1.70
C CYS A 108 37.29 22.99 -1.71
N THR A 109 37.47 21.67 -1.82
CA THR A 109 38.81 21.07 -1.89
C THR A 109 39.55 21.47 -3.16
N VAL A 110 38.86 21.50 -4.31
CA VAL A 110 39.44 21.97 -5.57
C VAL A 110 39.80 23.46 -5.50
N ALA A 111 38.91 24.30 -4.98
CA ALA A 111 39.19 25.73 -4.82
C ALA A 111 40.37 25.99 -3.87
N GLY A 112 40.42 25.29 -2.74
CA GLY A 112 41.54 25.38 -1.80
C GLY A 112 42.87 24.92 -2.42
N PHE A 113 42.86 23.83 -3.20
CA PHE A 113 44.02 23.35 -3.93
C PHE A 113 44.51 24.38 -4.96
N LEU A 114 43.60 24.96 -5.75
CA LEU A 114 43.95 25.98 -6.75
C LEU A 114 44.50 27.24 -6.09
N LEU A 115 43.86 27.76 -5.04
CA LEU A 115 44.36 28.93 -4.31
C LEU A 115 45.75 28.67 -3.72
N GLY A 116 45.96 27.51 -3.09
CA GLY A 116 47.28 27.13 -2.57
C GLY A 116 48.34 27.03 -3.67
N ARG A 117 47.96 26.58 -4.87
CA ARG A 117 48.85 26.45 -6.03
C ARG A 117 49.24 27.78 -6.68
N PHE A 118 48.39 28.79 -6.60
CA PHE A 118 48.60 30.11 -7.23
C PHE A 118 49.12 31.17 -6.26
N VAL A 119 48.94 31.00 -4.94
CA VAL A 119 49.41 31.94 -3.91
C VAL A 119 50.75 31.50 -3.29
N ALA A 120 51.11 30.22 -3.37
CA ALA A 120 52.46 29.71 -3.05
C ALA A 120 53.37 29.75 -4.28
#